data_AF-A0A534QUG3-F1
#
_entry.id   AF-A0A534QUG3-F1
#
_cell.length_a   1.000
_cell.length_b   1.000
_cell.length_c   1.000
_cell.angle_alpha   90.00
_cell.angle_beta   90.00
_cell.angle_gamma   90.00
#
_symmetry.space_group_name_H-M   'P 1'
#
loop_
_entity.id
_entity.type
_entity.pdbx_description
1 polymer ?
#
loop_
_entity_poly.entity_id
_entity_poly.type
_entity_poly.pdbx_seq_one_letter_code
_entity_poly.pdbx_strand_id
1 'polypeptide(L)'
;MVAFEVLAPPSGPTLGVVAHIPHGALTVPPEERRRLLLTPAQLEHELLVMTDRHTSELFALVVELGGVAFVNRTSRLVVDPERFPDDAQEPMARVGMGPVYTRTHDGRPLRSSDASERARLLAGYFEPYAGAFADLVGCLLDRFGRCLIIDAHSFASRPLPYEPSQNTHRPAICIGTDPFHTPDVIVQAIEDLCRATG
;
A
#
# COMPACT_ATOMS: atom_id res chain seq x y z
N MET A 1 -0.92 -10.29 16.77
CA MET A 1 -1.56 -10.60 15.48
C MET A 1 -0.53 -10.30 14.41
N VAL A 2 -0.36 -11.16 13.40
CA VAL A 2 0.62 -10.89 12.33
C VAL A 2 0.07 -9.75 11.47
N ALA A 3 0.82 -8.65 11.36
CA ALA A 3 0.37 -7.44 10.66
C ALA A 3 0.42 -7.58 9.13
N PHE A 4 1.13 -8.58 8.61
CA PHE A 4 1.34 -8.86 7.20
C PHE A 4 1.51 -10.37 6.95
N GLU A 5 1.55 -10.79 5.70
CA GLU A 5 1.76 -12.19 5.30
C GLU A 5 2.63 -12.26 4.04
N VAL A 6 3.49 -13.27 3.96
CA VAL A 6 4.26 -13.60 2.75
C VAL A 6 3.66 -14.83 2.11
N LEU A 7 3.17 -14.69 0.88
CA LEU A 7 2.69 -15.79 0.06
C LEU A 7 3.78 -16.19 -0.94
N ALA A 8 4.08 -17.47 -1.02
CA ALA A 8 5.10 -18.00 -1.92
C ALA A 8 4.66 -19.34 -2.52
N PRO A 9 5.24 -19.75 -3.66
CA PRO A 9 5.02 -21.07 -4.22
C PRO A 9 5.41 -22.15 -3.20
N PRO A 10 4.76 -23.34 -3.21
CA PRO A 10 5.07 -24.41 -2.27
C PRO A 10 6.54 -24.87 -2.27
N SER A 11 7.21 -24.78 -3.43
CA SER A 11 8.63 -25.08 -3.62
C SER A 11 9.56 -23.90 -3.30
N GLY A 12 9.03 -22.79 -2.80
CA GLY A 12 9.72 -21.50 -2.69
C GLY A 12 9.77 -20.74 -4.03
N PRO A 13 10.23 -19.47 -4.01
CA PRO A 13 10.29 -18.65 -5.21
C PRO A 13 11.30 -19.19 -6.21
N THR A 14 11.00 -19.04 -7.49
CA THR A 14 11.90 -19.30 -8.63
C THR A 14 12.21 -18.02 -9.42
N LEU A 15 11.54 -16.91 -9.10
CA LEU A 15 11.78 -15.58 -9.65
C LEU A 15 12.08 -14.58 -8.53
N GLY A 16 12.98 -13.63 -8.81
CA GLY A 16 13.18 -12.44 -7.99
C GLY A 16 12.12 -11.38 -8.28
N VAL A 17 10.84 -11.70 -8.05
CA VAL A 17 9.70 -10.80 -8.24
C VAL A 17 8.83 -10.80 -6.99
N VAL A 18 8.49 -9.61 -6.50
CA VAL A 18 7.58 -9.37 -5.38
C VAL A 18 6.33 -8.66 -5.91
N ALA A 19 5.15 -9.15 -5.57
CA ALA A 19 3.93 -8.36 -5.55
C ALA A 19 3.78 -7.75 -4.16
N HIS A 20 3.90 -6.43 -4.04
CA HIS A 20 3.72 -5.72 -2.79
C HIS A 20 2.28 -5.22 -2.72
N ILE A 21 1.51 -5.69 -1.74
CA ILE A 21 0.09 -5.37 -1.59
C ILE A 21 -0.11 -4.66 -0.25
N PRO A 22 0.11 -3.34 -0.19
CA PRO A 22 0.15 -2.60 1.08
C PRO A 22 -1.24 -2.25 1.63
N HIS A 23 -2.28 -2.21 0.79
CA HIS A 23 -3.53 -1.52 1.13
C HIS A 23 -4.83 -2.31 0.91
N GLY A 24 -4.74 -3.62 0.64
CA GLY A 24 -5.92 -4.46 0.39
C GLY A 24 -6.74 -4.84 1.64
N ALA A 25 -6.23 -4.60 2.85
CA ALA A 25 -6.84 -5.06 4.08
C ALA A 25 -7.91 -4.11 4.65
N LEU A 26 -8.99 -4.70 5.17
CA LEU A 26 -10.06 -4.00 5.89
C LEU A 26 -9.91 -4.04 7.42
N THR A 27 -8.98 -4.86 7.92
CA THR A 27 -8.85 -5.15 9.34
C THR A 27 -8.34 -3.93 10.10
N VAL A 28 -9.14 -3.42 11.03
CA VAL A 28 -8.74 -2.46 12.04
C VAL A 28 -8.81 -3.18 13.40
N PRO A 29 -7.68 -3.44 14.08
CA PRO A 29 -7.69 -4.12 15.36
C PRO A 29 -8.61 -3.41 16.38
N PRO A 30 -9.34 -4.14 17.24
CA PRO A 30 -10.33 -3.53 18.14
C PRO A 30 -9.80 -2.39 19.02
N GLU A 31 -8.55 -2.51 19.48
CA GLU A 31 -7.84 -1.49 20.27
C GLU A 31 -7.59 -0.21 19.47
N GLU A 32 -7.29 -0.33 18.18
CA GLU A 32 -7.08 0.80 17.29
C GLU A 32 -8.41 1.41 16.82
N ARG A 33 -9.40 0.54 16.57
CA ARG A 33 -10.76 0.96 16.19
C ARG A 33 -11.38 1.89 17.23
N ARG A 34 -11.17 1.62 18.52
CA ARG A 34 -11.68 2.46 19.63
C ARG A 34 -11.05 3.85 19.69
N ARG A 35 -9.92 4.06 19.02
CA ARG A 35 -9.19 5.33 18.98
C ARG A 35 -9.56 6.18 17.75
N LEU A 36 -10.35 5.62 16.83
CA LEU A 36 -10.90 6.37 15.71
C LEU A 36 -12.10 7.20 16.18
N LEU A 37 -12.24 8.41 15.64
CA LEU A 37 -13.32 9.36 15.96
C LEU A 37 -14.59 9.12 15.11
N LEU A 38 -14.61 8.03 14.33
CA LEU A 38 -15.69 7.70 13.41
C LEU A 38 -16.73 6.82 14.10
N THR A 39 -18.01 7.06 13.79
CA THR A 39 -19.05 6.08 14.09
C THR A 39 -18.82 4.79 13.29
N PRO A 40 -19.42 3.64 13.68
CA PRO A 40 -19.28 2.41 12.91
C PRO A 40 -19.62 2.54 11.42
N ALA A 41 -20.70 3.26 11.09
CA ALA A 41 -21.11 3.49 9.69
C ALA A 41 -20.12 4.40 8.94
N GLN A 42 -19.56 5.42 9.61
CA GLN A 42 -18.55 6.29 9.01
C GLN A 42 -17.24 5.53 8.75
N LEU A 43 -16.84 4.65 9.67
CA LEU A 43 -15.65 3.80 9.48
C LEU A 43 -15.84 2.82 8.33
N GLU A 44 -17.01 2.19 8.23
CA GLU A 44 -17.31 1.29 7.10
C GLU A 44 -17.22 2.02 5.76
N HIS A 45 -17.75 3.24 5.69
CA HIS A 45 -17.63 4.07 4.51
C HIS A 45 -16.17 4.47 4.21
N GLU A 46 -15.41 4.88 5.24
CA GLU A 46 -14.00 5.23 5.07
C GLU A 46 -13.17 4.04 4.58
N LEU A 47 -13.42 2.85 5.11
CA LEU A 47 -12.79 1.61 4.65
C LEU A 47 -13.18 1.29 3.20
N LEU A 48 -14.42 1.57 2.79
CA LEU A 48 -14.84 1.36 1.41
C LEU A 48 -14.05 2.23 0.43
N VAL A 49 -13.85 3.52 0.75
CA VAL A 49 -13.20 4.48 -0.17
C VAL A 49 -11.67 4.42 -0.12
N MET A 50 -11.08 3.99 1.00
CA MET A 50 -9.62 3.99 1.19
C MET A 50 -8.94 2.63 0.95
N THR A 51 -9.68 1.55 0.77
CA THR A 51 -9.08 0.20 0.62
C THR A 51 -8.90 -0.16 -0.85
N ASP A 52 -7.71 -0.66 -1.18
CA ASP A 52 -7.38 -1.12 -2.53
C ASP A 52 -7.89 -2.54 -2.69
N ARG A 53 -9.21 -2.66 -2.74
CA ARG A 53 -9.89 -3.96 -2.75
C ARG A 53 -9.45 -4.80 -3.94
N HIS A 54 -9.40 -6.11 -3.72
CA HIS A 54 -9.12 -7.13 -4.72
C HIS A 54 -7.71 -7.10 -5.32
N THR A 55 -6.79 -6.29 -4.79
CA THR A 55 -5.39 -6.23 -5.25
C THR A 55 -4.67 -7.57 -5.05
N SER A 56 -4.95 -8.30 -3.97
CA SER A 56 -4.37 -9.65 -3.79
C SER A 56 -4.79 -10.63 -4.88
N GLU A 57 -6.06 -10.60 -5.28
CA GLU A 57 -6.60 -11.45 -6.34
C GLU A 57 -6.06 -11.03 -7.72
N LEU A 58 -6.01 -9.72 -7.99
CA LEU A 58 -5.50 -9.19 -9.27
C LEU A 58 -4.02 -9.53 -9.50
N PHE A 59 -3.22 -9.58 -8.44
CA PHE A 59 -1.78 -9.85 -8.52
C PHE A 59 -1.37 -11.27 -8.09
N ALA A 60 -2.33 -12.17 -7.89
CA ALA A 60 -2.08 -13.56 -7.49
C ALA A 60 -1.17 -14.32 -8.48
N LEU A 61 -1.23 -13.96 -9.77
CA LEU A 61 -0.39 -14.53 -10.83
C LEU A 61 1.11 -14.41 -10.55
N VAL A 62 1.56 -13.41 -9.77
CA VAL A 62 2.99 -13.29 -9.42
C VAL A 62 3.46 -14.52 -8.65
N VAL A 63 2.66 -15.02 -7.71
CA VAL A 63 2.97 -16.24 -6.95
C VAL A 63 2.89 -17.46 -7.85
N GLU A 64 1.88 -17.56 -8.72
CA GLU A 64 1.71 -18.69 -9.65
C GLU A 64 2.89 -18.83 -10.62
N LEU A 65 3.48 -17.72 -11.06
CA LEU A 65 4.64 -17.68 -11.95
C LEU A 65 5.98 -17.90 -11.23
N GLY A 66 5.98 -18.00 -9.90
CA GLY A 66 7.18 -18.29 -9.11
C GLY A 66 7.80 -17.11 -8.38
N GLY A 67 7.16 -15.94 -8.37
CA GLY A 67 7.49 -14.83 -7.47
C GLY A 67 6.91 -15.03 -6.07
N VAL A 68 6.83 -13.96 -5.29
CA VAL A 68 6.18 -13.94 -3.96
C VAL A 68 5.24 -12.75 -3.85
N ALA A 69 4.29 -12.79 -2.91
CA ALA A 69 3.47 -11.64 -2.56
C ALA A 69 3.67 -11.25 -1.09
N PHE A 70 3.86 -9.96 -0.82
CA PHE A 70 3.92 -9.39 0.52
C PHE A 70 2.64 -8.61 0.79
N VAL A 71 1.76 -9.17 1.62
CA VAL A 71 0.40 -8.69 1.80
C VAL A 71 0.23 -8.08 3.18
N ASN A 72 -0.08 -6.78 3.25
CA ASN A 72 -0.49 -6.16 4.50
C ASN A 72 -1.84 -6.73 4.96
N ARG A 73 -1.94 -7.11 6.23
CA ARG A 73 -3.17 -7.65 6.84
C ARG A 73 -3.87 -6.63 7.74
N THR A 74 -3.31 -5.43 7.85
CA THR A 74 -3.88 -4.31 8.59
C THR A 74 -4.30 -3.21 7.63
N SER A 75 -5.47 -2.61 7.85
CA SER A 75 -5.93 -1.49 7.04
C SER A 75 -4.98 -0.30 7.11
N ARG A 76 -4.79 0.41 6.00
CA ARG A 76 -4.03 1.66 5.93
C ARG A 76 -4.54 2.74 6.89
N LEU A 77 -5.80 2.64 7.31
CA LEU A 77 -6.37 3.55 8.31
C LEU A 77 -5.71 3.38 9.68
N VAL A 78 -5.04 2.26 9.98
CA VAL A 78 -4.22 2.10 11.19
C VAL A 78 -2.88 2.79 10.97
N VAL A 79 -2.12 2.29 10.00
CA VAL A 79 -0.85 2.82 9.51
C VAL A 79 -0.79 2.57 8.02
N ASP A 80 -0.42 3.59 7.26
CA ASP A 80 -0.12 3.49 5.84
C ASP A 80 1.39 3.21 5.68
N PRO A 81 1.80 2.01 5.24
CA PRO A 81 3.22 1.69 5.08
C PRO A 81 3.87 2.35 3.86
N GLU A 82 3.09 2.92 2.93
CA GLU A 82 3.55 3.59 1.70
C GLU A 82 3.72 5.10 1.87
N ARG A 83 4.02 5.53 3.09
CA ARG A 83 4.21 6.93 3.44
C ARG A 83 5.55 7.10 4.13
N PHE A 84 6.22 8.22 3.88
CA PHE A 84 7.47 8.48 4.59
C PHE A 84 7.20 8.68 6.09
N PRO A 85 8.00 8.06 6.97
CA PRO A 85 7.82 8.18 8.42
C PRO A 85 8.10 9.59 8.96
N ASP A 86 8.76 10.44 8.17
CA ASP A 86 8.98 11.86 8.46
C ASP A 86 7.97 12.73 7.70
N ASP A 87 7.08 13.39 8.44
CA ASP A 87 6.03 14.26 7.88
C ASP A 87 6.62 15.46 7.10
N ALA A 88 7.87 15.86 7.35
CA ALA A 88 8.53 16.90 6.58
C ALA A 88 8.86 16.45 5.14
N GLN A 89 8.99 15.13 4.94
CA GLN A 89 9.32 14.48 3.66
C GLN A 89 8.07 13.87 3.00
N GLU A 90 6.95 13.76 3.71
CA GLU A 90 5.70 13.18 3.24
C GLU A 90 4.68 14.27 2.82
N PRO A 91 4.48 14.55 1.52
CA PRO A 91 3.56 15.59 1.06
C PRO A 91 2.11 15.41 1.57
N MET A 92 1.65 14.16 1.70
CA MET A 92 0.29 13.84 2.13
C MET A 92 0.07 14.08 3.62
N ALA A 93 1.12 14.26 4.42
CA ALA A 93 1.01 14.67 5.81
C ALA A 93 0.32 16.05 5.94
N ARG A 94 0.46 16.95 4.95
CA ARG A 94 -0.18 18.28 4.94
C ARG A 94 -1.71 18.23 4.93
N VAL A 95 -2.28 17.18 4.35
CA VAL A 95 -3.74 16.93 4.35
C VAL A 95 -4.16 15.93 5.43
N GLY A 96 -3.24 15.57 6.33
CA GLY A 96 -3.49 14.65 7.44
C GLY A 96 -3.49 13.17 7.03
N MET A 97 -2.83 12.82 5.91
CA MET A 97 -2.75 11.46 5.36
C MET A 97 -1.30 10.99 5.19
N GLY A 98 -0.45 11.28 6.19
CA GLY A 98 0.91 10.73 6.32
C GLY A 98 0.90 9.25 6.75
N PRO A 99 1.95 8.69 7.34
CA PRO A 99 1.99 7.25 7.72
C PRO A 99 0.96 6.90 8.82
N VAL A 100 0.55 7.90 9.60
CA VAL A 100 -0.54 7.81 10.58
C VAL A 100 -1.57 8.87 10.23
N TYR A 101 -2.69 8.45 9.64
CA TYR A 101 -3.72 9.40 9.19
C TYR A 101 -4.35 10.09 10.40
N THR A 102 -4.50 11.40 10.33
CA THR A 102 -5.26 12.23 11.28
C THR A 102 -6.58 12.70 10.69
N ARG A 103 -6.73 12.63 9.36
CA ARG A 103 -7.93 13.03 8.63
C ARG A 103 -8.41 11.91 7.69
N THR A 104 -9.71 11.88 7.45
CA THR A 104 -10.37 11.02 6.45
C THR A 104 -10.14 11.53 5.03
N HIS A 105 -10.57 10.75 4.04
CA HIS A 105 -10.53 11.09 2.62
C HIS A 105 -11.21 12.43 2.28
N ASP A 106 -12.19 12.85 3.09
CA ASP A 106 -12.93 14.11 2.95
C ASP A 106 -12.53 15.18 3.98
N GLY A 107 -11.42 14.97 4.70
CA GLY A 107 -10.81 15.97 5.57
C GLY A 107 -11.43 16.09 6.97
N ARG A 108 -12.37 15.21 7.34
CA ARG A 108 -12.89 15.13 8.73
C ARG A 108 -11.84 14.51 9.66
N PRO A 109 -11.86 14.81 10.96
CA PRO A 109 -10.96 14.17 11.92
C PRO A 109 -11.15 12.64 11.95
N LEU A 110 -10.07 11.90 11.75
CA LEU A 110 -10.03 10.43 11.87
C LEU A 110 -9.59 9.99 13.28
N ARG A 111 -8.58 10.67 13.84
CA ARG A 111 -8.01 10.44 15.17
C ARG A 111 -7.30 11.69 15.68
N SER A 112 -6.90 11.70 16.95
CA SER A 112 -6.05 12.75 17.51
C SER A 112 -4.66 12.79 16.85
N SER A 113 -4.12 13.99 16.63
CA SER A 113 -2.74 14.21 16.17
C SER A 113 -1.71 14.12 17.32
N ASP A 114 -1.95 13.23 18.29
CA ASP A 114 -1.06 13.06 19.43
C ASP A 114 0.26 12.39 18.99
N ALA A 115 1.39 13.00 19.36
CA ALA A 115 2.70 12.53 18.97
C ALA A 115 3.05 11.18 19.62
N SER A 116 2.59 10.94 20.85
CA SER A 116 2.87 9.68 21.55
C SER A 116 2.13 8.51 20.88
N GLU A 117 0.90 8.75 20.47
CA GLU A 117 0.09 7.79 19.71
C GLU A 117 0.68 7.52 18.33
N ARG A 118 1.12 8.57 17.62
CA ARG A 118 1.82 8.43 16.34
C ARG A 118 3.05 7.54 16.49
N ALA A 119 3.91 7.82 17.46
CA ALA A 119 5.12 7.03 17.71
C ALA A 119 4.79 5.56 18.02
N ARG A 120 3.76 5.31 18.84
CA ARG A 120 3.30 3.95 19.17
C ARG A 120 2.84 3.18 17.93
N LEU A 121 2.08 3.81 17.05
CA LEU A 121 1.59 3.18 15.82
C LEU A 121 2.73 2.89 14.85
N LEU A 122 3.69 3.80 14.71
CA LEU A 122 4.87 3.56 13.87
C LEU A 122 5.71 2.40 14.40
N ALA A 123 6.06 2.38 15.68
CA ALA A 123 6.84 1.29 16.26
C ALA A 123 6.09 -0.05 16.24
N GLY A 124 4.77 -0.03 16.39
CA GLY A 124 3.95 -1.25 16.46
C GLY A 124 3.58 -1.86 15.12
N TYR A 125 3.44 -1.03 14.06
CA TYR A 125 2.93 -1.47 12.75
C TYR A 125 3.85 -1.10 11.59
N PHE A 126 4.38 0.13 11.56
CA PHE A 126 5.20 0.61 10.43
C PHE A 126 6.57 -0.06 10.41
N GLU A 127 7.34 0.06 11.51
CA GLU A 127 8.72 -0.43 11.58
C GLU A 127 8.82 -1.95 11.37
N PRO A 128 7.96 -2.80 11.98
CA PRO A 128 7.99 -4.23 11.73
C PRO A 128 7.62 -4.60 10.28
N TYR A 129 6.69 -3.86 9.68
CA TYR A 129 6.29 -4.05 8.28
C TYR A 129 7.46 -3.71 7.34
N ALA A 130 8.05 -2.52 7.51
CA ALA A 130 9.16 -2.05 6.69
C ALA A 130 10.39 -2.95 6.82
N GLY A 131 10.72 -3.39 8.05
CA GLY A 131 11.82 -4.32 8.30
C GLY A 131 11.60 -5.67 7.60
N ALA A 132 10.41 -6.26 7.76
CA ALA A 132 10.11 -7.54 7.13
C ALA A 132 10.08 -7.47 5.59
N PHE A 133 9.62 -6.35 5.02
CA PHE A 133 9.65 -6.14 3.58
C PHE A 133 11.08 -5.99 3.06
N ALA A 134 11.92 -5.21 3.76
CA ALA A 134 13.33 -5.06 3.44
C ALA A 134 14.09 -6.41 3.52
N ASP A 135 13.82 -7.22 4.55
CA ASP A 135 14.40 -8.54 4.71
C ASP A 135 14.00 -9.48 3.56
N LEU A 136 12.73 -9.47 3.16
CA LEU A 136 12.24 -10.26 2.02
C LEU A 136 12.95 -9.86 0.72
N VAL A 137 13.02 -8.56 0.43
CA VAL A 137 13.70 -8.04 -0.75
C VAL A 137 15.19 -8.40 -0.72
N GLY A 138 15.84 -8.27 0.43
CA GLY A 138 17.22 -8.71 0.65
C GLY A 138 17.44 -10.18 0.31
N CYS A 139 16.55 -11.06 0.79
CA CYS A 139 16.62 -12.50 0.49
C CYS A 139 16.48 -12.80 -1.02
N LEU A 140 15.61 -12.06 -1.72
CA LEU A 140 15.45 -12.22 -3.17
C LEU A 140 16.66 -11.68 -3.94
N LEU A 141 17.23 -10.55 -3.51
CA LEU A 141 18.46 -10.00 -4.08
C LEU A 141 19.64 -10.97 -3.90
N ASP A 142 19.85 -11.52 -2.71
CA ASP A 142 20.93 -12.48 -2.44
C ASP A 142 20.79 -13.74 -3.29
N ARG A 143 19.56 -14.22 -3.51
CA ARG A 143 19.30 -15.45 -4.25
C ARG A 143 19.36 -15.27 -5.77
N PHE A 144 18.81 -14.18 -6.30
CA PHE A 144 18.59 -14.00 -7.73
C PHE A 144 19.48 -12.92 -8.36
N GLY A 145 20.24 -12.17 -7.55
CA GLY A 145 21.04 -11.01 -7.99
C GLY A 145 20.22 -9.79 -8.40
N ARG A 146 18.89 -9.89 -8.36
CA ARG A 146 17.93 -8.82 -8.69
C ARG A 146 16.56 -9.10 -8.05
N CYS A 147 15.82 -8.04 -7.78
CA CYS A 147 14.44 -8.10 -7.30
C CYS A 147 13.60 -7.04 -8.01
N LEU A 148 12.55 -7.46 -8.71
CA LEU A 148 11.52 -6.56 -9.24
C LEU A 148 10.39 -6.47 -8.23
N ILE A 149 10.07 -5.26 -7.78
CA ILE A 149 8.91 -4.98 -6.93
C ILE A 149 7.79 -4.45 -7.83
N ILE A 150 6.66 -5.13 -7.79
CA ILE A 150 5.40 -4.68 -8.39
C ILE A 150 4.54 -4.19 -7.25
N ASP A 151 4.46 -2.87 -7.10
CA ASP A 151 3.66 -2.23 -6.06
C ASP A 151 2.20 -2.10 -6.51
N ALA A 152 1.34 -2.87 -5.84
CA ALA A 152 0.02 -3.24 -6.32
C ALA A 152 -1.08 -2.40 -5.66
N HIS A 153 -1.67 -1.51 -6.46
CA HIS A 153 -2.72 -0.60 -6.04
C HIS A 153 -3.98 -0.70 -6.90
N SER A 154 -5.07 -0.19 -6.35
CA SER A 154 -6.24 0.24 -7.10
C SER A 154 -6.65 1.64 -6.64
N PHE A 155 -7.40 2.36 -7.46
CA PHE A 155 -7.81 3.73 -7.13
C PHE A 155 -9.27 3.96 -7.49
N ALA A 156 -9.89 4.92 -6.80
CA ALA A 156 -11.29 5.28 -7.03
C ALA A 156 -11.50 5.79 -8.46
N SER A 157 -12.59 5.36 -9.10
CA SER A 157 -12.95 5.80 -10.45
C SER A 157 -13.23 7.31 -10.56
N ARG A 158 -13.48 7.96 -9.43
CA ARG A 158 -13.59 9.41 -9.29
C ARG A 158 -12.55 9.90 -8.28
N PRO A 159 -11.95 11.08 -8.50
CA PRO A 159 -11.02 11.63 -7.53
C PRO A 159 -11.72 11.89 -6.20
N LEU A 160 -11.04 11.54 -5.11
CA LEU A 160 -11.46 11.82 -3.75
C LEU A 160 -11.06 13.26 -3.35
N PRO A 161 -11.73 13.89 -2.37
CA PRO A 161 -11.49 15.29 -2.03
C PRO A 161 -10.05 15.62 -1.61
N TYR A 162 -9.34 14.67 -1.00
CA TYR A 162 -7.95 14.86 -0.59
C TYR A 162 -6.95 14.84 -1.77
N GLU A 163 -7.32 14.27 -2.91
CA GLU A 163 -6.40 14.06 -4.02
C GLU A 163 -6.00 15.40 -4.66
N PRO A 164 -4.69 15.66 -4.89
CA PRO A 164 -4.25 16.90 -5.53
C PRO A 164 -4.83 17.10 -6.94
N SER A 165 -5.01 16.00 -7.67
CA SER A 165 -5.65 16.01 -8.99
C SER A 165 -7.14 15.68 -8.84
N GLN A 166 -7.99 16.61 -9.29
CA GLN A 166 -9.44 16.41 -9.36
C GLN A 166 -9.89 16.02 -10.79
N ASN A 167 -8.97 15.45 -11.60
CA ASN A 167 -9.30 14.99 -12.94
C ASN A 167 -10.24 13.77 -12.89
N THR A 168 -11.41 13.90 -13.49
CA THR A 168 -12.41 12.82 -13.58
C THR A 168 -12.15 11.85 -14.72
N HIS A 169 -11.30 12.20 -15.68
CA HIS A 169 -10.85 11.31 -16.75
C HIS A 169 -9.63 10.53 -16.27
N ARG A 170 -9.86 9.44 -15.53
CA ARG A 170 -8.81 8.55 -15.04
C ARG A 170 -8.59 7.38 -16.01
N PRO A 171 -7.34 6.96 -16.25
CA PRO A 171 -7.06 5.79 -17.08
C PRO A 171 -7.55 4.52 -16.39
N ALA A 172 -7.75 3.43 -17.15
CA ALA A 172 -8.07 2.12 -16.57
C ALA A 172 -6.87 1.52 -15.81
N ILE A 173 -5.66 1.76 -16.33
CA ILE A 173 -4.39 1.34 -15.73
C ILE A 173 -3.51 2.59 -15.58
N CYS A 174 -2.95 2.78 -14.39
CA CYS A 174 -1.96 3.82 -14.11
C CYS A 174 -0.63 3.14 -13.81
N ILE A 175 0.44 3.60 -14.47
CA ILE A 175 1.80 3.07 -14.25
C ILE A 175 2.56 4.12 -13.44
N GLY A 176 2.76 3.85 -12.16
CA GLY A 176 3.64 4.65 -11.31
C GLY A 176 5.09 4.40 -11.71
N THR A 177 5.86 5.47 -11.89
CA THR A 177 7.27 5.38 -12.27
C THR A 177 8.08 6.39 -11.46
N ASP A 178 9.33 6.04 -11.20
CA ASP A 178 10.33 6.94 -10.67
C ASP A 178 11.63 6.76 -11.48
N PRO A 179 12.28 7.82 -11.98
CA PRO A 179 13.45 7.70 -12.85
C PRO A 179 14.66 6.99 -12.21
N PHE A 180 14.74 6.95 -10.88
CA PHE A 180 15.78 6.23 -10.16
C PHE A 180 15.41 4.74 -9.99
N HIS A 181 14.14 4.43 -9.69
CA HIS A 181 13.69 3.07 -9.39
C HIS A 181 13.16 2.28 -10.60
N THR A 182 12.72 2.95 -11.67
CA THR A 182 12.01 2.32 -12.79
C THR A 182 12.71 2.60 -14.12
N PRO A 183 13.52 1.66 -14.63
CA PRO A 183 14.14 1.79 -15.95
C PRO A 183 13.11 1.93 -17.09
N ASP A 184 13.38 2.84 -18.04
CA ASP A 184 12.50 3.14 -19.18
C ASP A 184 12.07 1.88 -19.97
N VAL A 185 12.95 0.89 -20.08
CA VAL A 185 12.66 -0.36 -20.79
C VAL A 185 11.49 -1.12 -20.16
N ILE A 186 11.32 -1.07 -18.84
CA ILE A 186 10.19 -1.71 -18.15
C ILE A 186 8.92 -0.92 -18.42
N VAL A 187 8.98 0.42 -18.33
CA VAL A 187 7.83 1.31 -18.59
C VAL A 187 7.30 1.07 -20.00
N GLN A 188 8.19 1.09 -21.00
CA GLN A 188 7.83 0.86 -22.40
C GLN A 188 7.17 -0.51 -22.61
N ALA A 189 7.71 -1.57 -21.99
CA ALA A 189 7.14 -2.91 -22.12
C ALA A 189 5.72 -2.99 -21.54
N ILE A 190 5.47 -2.37 -20.39
CA ILE A 190 4.13 -2.35 -19.77
C ILE A 190 3.17 -1.53 -20.63
N GLU A 191 3.58 -0.36 -21.10
CA GLU A 191 2.73 0.46 -21.95
C GLU A 191 2.35 -0.23 -23.27
N ASP A 192 3.31 -0.90 -23.92
CA ASP A 192 3.07 -1.63 -25.15
C ASP A 192 2.11 -2.80 -24.93
N LEU A 193 2.23 -3.50 -23.79
CA LEU A 193 1.30 -4.54 -23.40
C LEU A 193 -0.11 -3.97 -23.19
N CYS A 194 -0.26 -2.88 -22.43
CA CYS A 194 -1.54 -2.23 -22.21
C CYS A 194 -2.18 -1.78 -23.54
N ARG A 195 -1.40 -1.14 -24.43
CA ARG A 195 -1.90 -0.72 -25.75
C ARG A 195 -2.35 -1.90 -26.61
N ALA A 196 -1.68 -3.05 -26.50
CA ALA A 196 -2.04 -4.25 -27.24
C ALA A 196 -3.30 -4.95 -26.70
N THR A 197 -3.63 -4.78 -25.43
CA THR A 197 -4.75 -5.47 -24.77
C THR A 197 -6.03 -4.63 -24.61
N GLY A 198 -5.97 -3.32 -24.90
CA GLY A 198 -7.10 -2.38 -24.77
C GLY A 198 -7.25 -1.81 -23.37
#